data_AF-A0AAU2F4K3-F1
#
_entry.id   AF-A0AAU2F4K3-F1
#
_cell.length_a   1.000
_cell.length_b   1.000
_cell.length_c   1.000
_cell.angle_alpha   90.00
_cell.angle_beta   90.00
_cell.angle_gamma   90.00
#
_symmetry.space_group_name_H-M   'P 1'
#
loop_
_entity.id
_entity.type
_entity.pdbx_description
1 polymer ?
#
loop_
_entity_poly.entity_id
_entity_poly.type
_entity_poly.pdbx_seq_one_letter_code
_entity_poly.pdbx_strand_id
1 'polypeptide(L)'
;MRTRHHRSALTCGIAVLAVGAALLVGAPAANAAAAETNCDYIDDAARPTVNPGSTGNAVSQVQCLINFYSGYPNWLEEDGSYGARTLAGVHWVQTCNETVGGADGIVGPSTWARLYAPKAACAISAL
;
A
#
# COMPACT_ATOMS: atom_id res chain seq x y z
N MET A 1 -16.29 -21.77 0.92
CA MET A 1 -17.02 -20.50 1.13
C MET A 1 -16.53 -19.90 2.44
N ARG A 2 -15.53 -19.01 2.40
CA ARG A 2 -15.11 -18.21 3.56
C ARG A 2 -15.81 -16.86 3.46
N THR A 3 -16.64 -16.56 4.43
CA THR A 3 -17.45 -15.35 4.52
C THR A 3 -16.55 -14.13 4.67
N ARG A 4 -16.60 -13.22 3.69
CA ARG A 4 -15.92 -11.92 3.72
C ARG A 4 -16.50 -11.08 4.85
N HIS A 5 -15.72 -10.80 5.90
CA HIS A 5 -16.08 -9.80 6.88
C HIS A 5 -15.65 -8.41 6.39
N HIS A 6 -16.24 -7.95 5.28
CA HIS A 6 -16.28 -6.52 4.99
C HIS A 6 -17.26 -5.89 5.97
N ARG A 7 -16.75 -5.35 7.08
CA ARG A 7 -17.54 -4.49 7.96
C ARG A 7 -17.61 -3.10 7.33
N SER A 8 -18.38 -3.00 6.25
CA SER A 8 -18.80 -1.73 5.67
C SER A 8 -19.76 -1.05 6.65
N ALA A 9 -19.24 -0.15 7.47
CA ALA A 9 -20.06 0.72 8.30
C ALA A 9 -20.63 1.85 7.42
N LEU A 10 -21.74 1.55 6.74
CA LEU A 10 -22.69 2.55 6.26
C LEU A 10 -23.48 3.06 7.47
N THR A 11 -23.32 4.34 7.81
CA THR A 11 -24.29 5.04 8.66
C THR A 11 -24.65 6.38 8.04
N CYS A 12 -25.91 6.48 7.60
CA CYS A 12 -26.62 7.72 7.34
C CYS A 12 -26.65 8.61 8.58
N GLY A 13 -26.62 9.94 8.43
CA GLY A 13 -26.95 10.84 9.53
C GLY A 13 -26.64 12.31 9.23
N ILE A 14 -27.69 13.12 9.14
CA ILE A 14 -27.71 14.55 8.81
C ILE A 14 -27.37 15.42 10.05
N ALA A 15 -26.64 16.52 9.80
CA ALA A 15 -26.52 17.81 10.51
C ALA A 15 -26.50 17.91 12.06
N VAL A 16 -25.43 18.52 12.59
CA VAL A 16 -25.47 19.36 13.79
C VAL A 16 -24.67 20.64 13.53
N LEU A 17 -25.33 21.79 13.59
CA LEU A 17 -24.72 23.12 13.74
C LEU A 17 -24.40 23.33 15.22
N ALA A 18 -23.12 23.52 15.57
CA ALA A 18 -22.71 23.99 16.88
C ALA A 18 -21.49 24.93 16.76
N VAL A 19 -21.57 26.04 17.47
CA VAL A 19 -20.65 27.18 17.50
C VAL A 19 -19.46 26.89 18.43
N GLY A 20 -18.24 27.24 18.01
CA GLY A 20 -17.13 27.57 18.93
C GLY A 20 -15.92 26.64 18.94
N ALA A 21 -14.78 27.21 18.52
CA ALA A 21 -13.38 26.92 18.87
C ALA A 21 -12.80 25.48 18.73
N ALA A 22 -11.63 25.43 18.07
CA ALA A 22 -10.72 24.30 17.90
C ALA A 22 -11.19 23.18 16.96
N LEU A 23 -10.96 23.39 15.66
CA LEU A 23 -10.84 22.27 14.72
C LEU A 23 -9.43 22.31 14.12
N LEU A 24 -8.54 21.53 14.72
CA LEU A 24 -7.61 20.75 13.92
C LEU A 24 -8.48 19.97 12.94
N VAL A 25 -8.72 20.51 11.75
CA VAL A 25 -9.17 19.68 10.64
C VAL A 25 -7.98 18.77 10.37
N GLY A 26 -7.95 17.63 11.07
CA GLY A 26 -7.18 16.50 10.65
C GLY A 26 -7.55 16.28 9.20
N ALA A 27 -6.59 16.44 8.31
CA ALA A 27 -6.75 16.02 6.93
C ALA A 27 -7.33 14.60 6.94
N PRO A 28 -8.26 14.24 6.05
CA PRO A 28 -8.58 12.85 5.84
C PRO A 28 -7.26 12.15 5.47
N ALA A 29 -6.69 11.41 6.43
CA ALA A 29 -5.50 10.63 6.21
C ALA A 29 -5.89 9.54 5.22
N ALA A 30 -5.40 9.71 4.00
CA ALA A 30 -5.29 8.73 2.94
C ALA A 30 -6.56 7.91 2.68
N ASN A 31 -7.18 8.18 1.53
CA ASN A 31 -7.71 7.10 0.72
C ASN A 31 -6.56 6.11 0.45
N ALA A 32 -6.35 5.18 1.39
CA ALA A 32 -5.64 3.94 1.16
C ALA A 32 -6.50 3.20 0.16
N ALA A 33 -6.27 3.48 -1.13
CA ALA A 33 -6.84 2.71 -2.22
C ALA A 33 -6.58 1.24 -1.89
N ALA A 34 -7.65 0.46 -1.80
CA ALA A 34 -7.55 -0.97 -1.67
C ALA A 34 -6.90 -1.47 -2.96
N ALA A 35 -5.71 -2.05 -2.84
CA ALA A 35 -5.28 -3.07 -3.77
C ALA A 35 -6.03 -4.30 -3.23
N GLU A 36 -7.29 -4.44 -3.66
CA GLU A 36 -7.71 -5.12 -4.88
C GLU A 36 -7.59 -6.63 -4.70
N THR A 37 -8.59 -7.34 -5.22
CA THR A 37 -8.84 -8.78 -5.02
C THR A 37 -7.63 -9.69 -5.30
N ASN A 38 -6.61 -9.21 -6.02
CA ASN A 38 -5.46 -10.00 -6.43
C ASN A 38 -4.40 -10.20 -5.33
N CYS A 39 -4.22 -9.25 -4.41
CA CYS A 39 -3.18 -9.31 -3.38
C CYS A 39 -3.81 -9.28 -1.98
N ASP A 40 -4.06 -10.45 -1.39
CA ASP A 40 -4.71 -10.62 -0.07
C ASP A 40 -3.87 -11.52 0.86
N TYR A 41 -2.64 -11.08 1.17
CA TYR A 41 -1.73 -11.79 2.08
C TYR A 41 -1.82 -11.29 3.53
N ILE A 42 -2.16 -10.00 3.71
CA ILE A 42 -2.29 -9.35 5.02
C ILE A 42 -3.54 -8.47 5.08
N ASP A 43 -4.03 -8.21 6.28
CA ASP A 43 -5.02 -7.16 6.49
C ASP A 43 -4.45 -5.79 6.07
N ASP A 44 -5.23 -5.01 5.30
CA ASP A 44 -4.85 -3.67 4.84
C ASP A 44 -4.48 -2.71 5.98
N ALA A 45 -5.01 -2.95 7.19
CA ALA A 45 -4.70 -2.15 8.37
C ALA A 45 -3.34 -2.49 9.02
N ALA A 46 -2.74 -3.65 8.72
CA ALA A 46 -1.54 -4.12 9.40
C ALA A 46 -0.26 -3.44 8.88
N ARG A 47 -0.07 -3.42 7.55
CA ARG A 47 1.04 -2.78 6.81
C ARG A 47 2.31 -2.49 7.64
N PRO A 48 2.99 -3.53 8.17
CA PRO A 48 4.15 -3.35 9.03
C PRO A 48 5.35 -2.84 8.23
N THR A 49 6.37 -2.30 8.90
CA THR A 49 7.64 -2.00 8.22
C THR A 49 8.29 -3.28 7.73
N VAL A 50 8.60 -3.35 6.44
CA VAL A 50 9.32 -4.47 5.82
C VAL A 50 10.68 -4.00 5.33
N ASN A 51 11.73 -4.79 5.55
CA ASN A 51 13.11 -4.45 5.19
C ASN A 51 13.89 -5.71 4.72
N PRO A 52 15.09 -5.56 4.12
CA PRO A 52 15.92 -6.69 3.71
C PRO A 52 16.11 -7.74 4.81
N GLY A 53 15.86 -9.01 4.47
CA GLY A 53 15.89 -10.12 5.42
C GLY A 53 14.57 -10.39 6.15
N SER A 54 13.57 -9.50 6.05
CA SER A 54 12.21 -9.78 6.51
C SER A 54 11.62 -10.98 5.77
N THR A 55 10.72 -11.73 6.44
CA THR A 55 10.01 -12.86 5.84
C THR A 55 8.51 -12.86 6.19
N GLY A 56 7.71 -13.60 5.43
CA GLY A 56 6.28 -13.87 5.69
C GLY A 56 5.32 -13.04 4.84
N ASN A 57 4.04 -13.11 5.17
CA ASN A 57 2.94 -12.59 4.36
C ASN A 57 3.06 -11.10 3.99
N ALA A 58 3.63 -10.27 4.87
CA ALA A 58 3.84 -8.86 4.55
C ALA A 58 4.81 -8.67 3.38
N VAL A 59 5.81 -9.54 3.24
CA VAL A 59 6.72 -9.53 2.09
C VAL A 59 6.00 -10.03 0.84
N SER A 60 5.20 -11.10 0.93
CA SER A 60 4.38 -11.58 -0.19
C SER A 60 3.41 -10.51 -0.69
N GLN A 61 2.80 -9.74 0.23
CA GLN A 61 1.98 -8.58 -0.11
C GLN A 61 2.78 -7.55 -0.92
N VAL A 62 3.98 -7.17 -0.47
CA VAL A 62 4.84 -6.23 -1.21
C VAL A 62 5.16 -6.76 -2.60
N GLN A 63 5.56 -8.02 -2.72
CA GLN A 63 5.92 -8.66 -3.99
C GLN A 63 4.74 -8.66 -4.97
N CYS A 64 3.55 -9.07 -4.51
CA CYS A 64 2.33 -9.07 -5.31
C CYS A 64 1.95 -7.65 -5.76
N LEU A 65 2.03 -6.67 -4.87
CA LEU A 65 1.70 -5.29 -5.22
C LEU A 65 2.65 -4.70 -6.26
N ILE A 66 3.95 -5.01 -6.15
CA ILE A 66 4.93 -4.64 -7.18
C ILE A 66 4.55 -5.28 -8.52
N ASN A 67 4.19 -6.56 -8.55
CA ASN A 67 3.85 -7.29 -9.76
C ASN A 67 2.62 -6.72 -10.49
N PHE A 68 1.56 -6.38 -9.75
CA PHE A 68 0.26 -6.06 -10.34
C PHE A 68 -0.04 -4.56 -10.45
N TYR A 69 0.55 -3.73 -9.60
CA TYR A 69 0.20 -2.31 -9.52
C TYR A 69 1.33 -1.40 -9.96
N SER A 70 2.57 -1.89 -9.99
CA SER A 70 3.73 -1.09 -10.37
C SER A 70 4.17 -1.41 -11.80
N GLY A 71 4.68 -0.42 -12.51
CA GLY A 71 5.33 -0.60 -13.83
C GLY A 71 6.71 -1.26 -13.77
N TYR A 72 7.07 -1.92 -12.65
CA TYR A 72 8.33 -2.61 -12.51
C TYR A 72 8.42 -3.76 -13.53
N PRO A 73 9.46 -3.81 -14.39
CA PRO A 73 9.45 -4.73 -15.54
C PRO A 73 9.77 -6.19 -15.18
N ASN A 74 10.28 -6.46 -13.98
CA ASN A 74 10.71 -7.80 -13.60
C ASN A 74 9.70 -8.44 -12.64
N TRP A 75 9.10 -9.54 -13.05
CA TRP A 75 8.22 -10.31 -12.17
C TRP A 75 8.97 -10.83 -10.93
N LEU A 76 8.35 -10.67 -9.77
CA LEU A 76 8.83 -11.18 -8.48
C LEU A 76 8.11 -12.49 -8.13
N GLU A 77 8.85 -13.44 -7.58
CA GLU A 77 8.23 -14.57 -6.91
C GLU A 77 7.63 -14.08 -5.58
N GLU A 78 6.39 -14.45 -5.30
CA GLU A 78 5.66 -14.05 -4.09
C GLU A 78 5.99 -15.01 -2.92
N ASP A 79 7.28 -15.32 -2.78
CA ASP A 79 7.85 -16.31 -1.86
C ASP A 79 7.86 -15.86 -0.39
N GLY A 80 7.52 -14.60 -0.13
CA GLY A 80 7.53 -14.03 1.20
C GLY A 80 8.93 -13.82 1.76
N SER A 81 9.98 -13.79 0.93
CA SER A 81 11.36 -13.55 1.33
C SER A 81 11.89 -12.23 0.78
N TYR A 82 12.33 -11.33 1.67
CA TYR A 82 12.86 -10.04 1.24
C TYR A 82 14.33 -10.16 0.86
N GLY A 83 14.57 -10.74 -0.32
CA GLY A 83 15.89 -10.86 -0.94
C GLY A 83 16.22 -9.70 -1.90
N ALA A 84 17.33 -9.85 -2.63
CA ALA A 84 17.83 -8.84 -3.56
C ALA A 84 16.83 -8.47 -4.68
N ARG A 85 16.01 -9.43 -5.13
CA ARG A 85 14.96 -9.17 -6.14
C ARG A 85 13.87 -8.26 -5.60
N THR A 86 13.36 -8.56 -4.40
CA THR A 86 12.37 -7.72 -3.71
C THR A 86 12.92 -6.33 -3.44
N LEU A 87 14.19 -6.23 -3.01
CA LEU A 87 14.87 -4.94 -2.82
C LEU A 87 14.91 -4.11 -4.10
N ALA A 88 15.25 -4.71 -5.24
CA ALA A 88 15.27 -4.02 -6.52
C ALA A 88 13.88 -3.49 -6.94
N GLY A 89 12.83 -4.28 -6.72
CA GLY A 89 11.44 -3.85 -6.97
C GLY A 89 11.02 -2.71 -6.05
N VAL A 90 11.36 -2.77 -4.76
CA VAL A 90 11.06 -1.70 -3.81
C VAL A 90 11.80 -0.41 -4.15
N HIS A 91 13.09 -0.47 -4.49
CA HIS A 91 13.82 0.70 -4.98
C HIS A 91 13.15 1.32 -6.20
N TRP A 92 12.72 0.51 -7.17
CA TRP A 92 12.00 1.03 -8.34
C TRP A 92 10.71 1.77 -7.93
N VAL A 93 9.90 1.17 -7.06
CA VAL A 93 8.67 1.79 -6.56
C VAL A 93 8.97 3.12 -5.87
N GLN A 94 9.97 3.14 -4.99
CA GLN A 94 10.34 4.33 -4.24
C GLN A 94 10.87 5.44 -5.15
N THR A 95 11.76 5.12 -6.09
CA THR A 95 12.31 6.08 -7.05
C THR A 95 11.23 6.65 -7.97
N CYS A 96 10.43 5.79 -8.60
CA CYS A 96 9.41 6.25 -9.55
C CYS A 96 8.33 7.09 -8.83
N ASN A 97 7.91 6.65 -7.65
CA ASN A 97 6.83 7.32 -6.91
C ASN A 97 7.30 8.49 -6.04
N GLU A 98 8.61 8.76 -5.96
CA GLU A 98 9.22 9.78 -5.10
C GLU A 98 8.72 9.66 -3.65
N THR A 99 8.91 8.49 -3.04
CA THR A 99 8.51 8.27 -1.65
C THR A 99 9.29 9.16 -0.68
N VAL A 100 8.64 9.55 0.42
CA VAL A 100 9.31 10.25 1.53
C VAL A 100 10.39 9.32 2.10
N GLY A 101 11.61 9.84 2.25
CA GLY A 101 12.78 9.04 2.63
C GLY A 101 13.66 8.59 1.44
N GLY A 102 13.16 8.74 0.21
CA GLY A 102 13.89 8.32 -1.00
C GLY A 102 13.82 6.81 -1.22
N ALA A 103 14.77 6.29 -2.02
CA ALA A 103 14.90 4.86 -2.32
C ALA A 103 15.83 4.16 -1.31
N ASP A 104 15.36 4.04 -0.07
CA ASP A 104 16.10 3.44 1.06
C ASP A 104 15.93 1.91 1.16
N GLY A 105 15.07 1.32 0.34
CA GLY A 105 14.79 -0.11 0.34
C GLY A 105 13.93 -0.58 1.51
N ILE A 106 13.35 0.32 2.29
CA ILE A 106 12.48 0.03 3.42
C ILE A 106 11.02 0.33 3.04
N VAL A 107 10.15 -0.67 3.22
CA VAL A 107 8.72 -0.52 3.01
C VAL A 107 8.09 0.05 4.28
N GLY A 108 8.17 1.37 4.44
CA GLY A 108 7.47 2.13 5.47
C GLY A 108 6.12 2.70 4.99
N PRO A 109 5.44 3.53 5.79
CA PRO A 109 4.12 4.07 5.46
C PRO A 109 4.04 4.78 4.10
N SER A 110 5.07 5.54 3.72
CA SER A 110 5.11 6.21 2.40
C SER A 110 5.21 5.21 1.25
N THR A 111 5.99 4.14 1.40
CA THR A 111 6.15 3.10 0.37
C THR A 111 4.88 2.28 0.26
N TRP A 112 4.27 1.89 1.39
CA TRP A 112 2.97 1.22 1.40
C TRP A 112 1.90 2.02 0.67
N ALA A 113 1.79 3.32 0.93
CA ALA A 113 0.82 4.16 0.23
C ALA A 113 0.99 4.12 -1.30
N ARG A 114 2.23 4.01 -1.79
CA ARG A 114 2.55 3.98 -3.23
C ARG A 114 2.44 2.60 -3.87
N LEU A 115 2.61 1.52 -3.11
CA LEU A 115 2.30 0.17 -3.59
C LEU A 115 0.81 0.00 -3.89
N TYR A 116 -0.03 0.67 -3.12
CA TYR A 116 -1.49 0.63 -3.25
C TYR A 116 -2.06 1.72 -4.17
N ALA A 117 -1.41 2.88 -4.23
CA ALA A 117 -1.80 4.02 -5.06
C ALA A 117 -0.56 4.65 -5.75
N PRO A 118 -0.01 3.97 -6.76
CA PRO A 118 1.13 4.47 -7.50
C PRO A 118 0.77 5.74 -8.28
N LYS A 119 1.76 6.59 -8.55
CA LYS A 119 1.62 7.67 -9.54
C LYS A 119 1.26 7.02 -10.88
N ALA A 120 0.42 7.68 -11.69
CA ALA A 120 -0.04 7.15 -12.97
C ALA A 120 1.11 6.72 -13.90
N ALA A 121 2.21 7.50 -13.95
CA ALA A 121 3.40 7.17 -14.74
C ALA A 121 4.20 5.94 -14.23
N CYS A 122 3.91 5.49 -13.00
CA CYS A 122 4.57 4.39 -12.32
C CYS A 122 3.67 3.17 -12.16
N ALA A 123 2.42 3.24 -12.59
CA ALA A 123 1.52 2.11 -12.57
C ALA A 123 1.75 1.24 -13.82
N ILE A 124 1.33 -0.03 -13.77
CA ILE A 124 1.06 -0.78 -15.01
C ILE A 124 0.06 0.04 -15.81
N SER A 125 0.41 0.42 -17.04
CA SER A 125 -0.46 1.23 -17.89
C SER A 125 -1.76 0.46 -18.12
N ALA A 126 -2.88 1.05 -17.71
CA ALA A 126 -4.18 0.67 -18.23
C ALA A 126 -4.17 1.05 -19.72
N LEU A 127 -4.20 0.04 -20.59
CA LEU A 127 -4.38 0.21 -22.04
C LEU A 127 -5.67 0.98 -22.36
#